data_AF-A0A9P7JVX1-F1
#
_entry.id   AF-A0A9P7JVX1-F1
#
_cell.length_a   1.000
_cell.length_b   1.000
_cell.length_c   1.000
_cell.angle_alpha   90.00
_cell.angle_beta   90.00
_cell.angle_gamma   90.00
#
_symmetry.space_group_name_H-M   'P 1'
#
loop_
_entity.id
_entity.type
_entity.pdbx_description
1 polymer ?
#
loop_
_entity_poly.entity_id
_entity_poly.type
_entity_poly.pdbx_seq_one_letter_code
_entity_poly.pdbx_strand_id
1 'polypeptide(L)' 'LACNLPPNRWDEFVLTSCYLSNCVSVKSQQGSTPFERWYDHKLNISHLQEIGCRAFVLIQN' A
#
# COMPACT_ATOMS: atom_id res chain seq x y z
N LEU A 1 6.36 -11.40 -15.67
CA LEU A 1 6.19 -10.75 -14.35
C LEU A 1 5.70 -9.32 -14.58
N ALA A 2 4.62 -8.90 -13.92
CA ALA A 2 3.76 -7.79 -14.32
C ALA A 2 4.43 -6.40 -14.52
N CYS A 3 5.69 -6.19 -14.11
CA CYS A 3 6.35 -4.88 -14.20
C CYS A 3 7.83 -4.90 -14.65
N ASN A 4 8.39 -6.01 -15.18
CA ASN A 4 9.84 -6.11 -15.47
C ASN A 4 10.75 -5.63 -14.31
N LEU A 5 10.30 -5.85 -13.09
CA LEU A 5 11.02 -5.43 -11.90
C LEU A 5 12.26 -6.31 -11.70
N PRO A 6 13.38 -5.73 -11.23
CA PRO A 6 14.56 -6.50 -10.94
C PRO A 6 14.27 -7.46 -9.77
N PRO A 7 14.69 -8.75 -9.84
CA PRO A 7 14.32 -9.76 -8.84
C PRO A 7 14.71 -9.43 -7.40
N ASN A 8 15.73 -8.60 -7.22
CA ASN A 8 16.30 -8.20 -5.93
C ASN A 8 15.46 -7.19 -5.13
N ARG A 9 14.26 -6.80 -5.61
CA ARG A 9 13.37 -5.87 -4.90
C ARG A 9 12.05 -6.50 -4.46
N TRP A 10 11.84 -7.80 -4.73
CA TRP A 10 10.58 -8.49 -4.44
C TRP A 10 10.24 -8.50 -2.94
N ASP A 11 11.25 -8.65 -2.10
CA ASP A 11 11.17 -8.54 -0.64
C ASP A 11 10.63 -7.18 -0.20
N GLU A 12 11.18 -6.09 -0.74
CA GLU A 12 10.74 -4.72 -0.43
C GLU A 12 9.29 -4.48 -0.83
N PHE A 13 8.85 -4.99 -1.99
CA PHE A 13 7.46 -4.89 -2.42
C PHE A 13 6.49 -5.68 -1.53
N VAL A 14 6.86 -6.91 -1.14
CA VAL A 14 6.02 -7.73 -0.25
C VAL A 14 5.90 -7.07 1.11
N LEU A 15 7.00 -6.58 1.68
CA LEU A 15 7.00 -5.84 2.94
C LEU A 15 6.14 -4.57 2.83
N THR A 16 6.31 -3.80 1.76
CA THR A 16 5.52 -2.59 1.51
C THR A 16 4.04 -2.91 1.34
N SER A 17 3.67 -3.98 0.65
CA SER A 17 2.28 -4.41 0.48
C SER A 17 1.63 -4.83 1.79
N CYS A 18 2.34 -5.60 2.62
CA CYS A 18 1.86 -5.97 3.96
C CYS A 18 1.70 -4.74 4.85
N TYR A 19 2.66 -3.82 4.81
CA TYR A 19 2.60 -2.57 5.55
C TYR A 19 1.39 -1.71 5.13
N LEU A 20 1.24 -1.46 3.83
CA LEU A 20 0.11 -0.70 3.27
C LEU A 20 -1.24 -1.34 3.60
N SER A 21 -1.30 -2.68 3.66
CA SER A 21 -2.53 -3.38 4.07
C SER A 21 -2.98 -3.03 5.49
N ASN A 22 -2.05 -2.66 6.39
CA ASN A 22 -2.36 -2.15 7.73
C ASN A 22 -2.71 -0.66 7.74
N CYS A 23 -2.32 0.07 6.68
CA CYS A 23 -2.56 1.50 6.50
C CYS A 23 -3.88 1.80 5.78
N VAL A 24 -4.44 0.83 5.05
CA VAL A 24 -5.66 1.02 4.27
C VAL A 24 -6.87 0.60 5.11
N SER A 25 -7.90 1.44 5.12
CA SER A 25 -9.16 1.10 5.76
C SER A 25 -9.81 -0.07 5.03
N VAL A 26 -10.12 -1.13 5.77
CA VAL A 26 -10.90 -2.25 5.24
C VAL A 26 -12.38 -1.88 5.29
N LYS A 27 -13.19 -2.25 4.29
CA LYS A 27 -14.64 -1.95 4.26
C LYS A 27 -15.37 -2.38 5.54
N SER A 28 -14.91 -3.45 6.18
CA SER A 28 -15.45 -3.96 7.45
C SER A 28 -15.16 -3.06 8.65
N GLN A 29 -14.22 -2.11 8.55
CA GLN A 29 -13.73 -1.30 9.67
C GLN A 29 -14.22 0.15 9.69
N GLN A 30 -15.33 0.47 9.02
CA GLN A 30 -16.04 1.76 9.14
C GLN A 30 -15.13 3.00 9.01
N GLY A 31 -14.10 2.94 8.16
CA GLY A 31 -13.18 4.05 7.92
C GLY A 31 -11.96 4.11 8.83
N SER A 32 -11.80 3.18 9.79
CA SER A 32 -10.59 3.03 10.58
C SER A 32 -9.66 1.97 9.98
N THR A 33 -8.36 2.22 10.08
CA THR A 33 -7.32 1.29 9.64
C THR A 33 -6.99 0.27 10.74
N PRO A 34 -6.51 -0.95 10.40
CA PRO A 34 -6.03 -1.90 11.39
C PRO A 34 -4.96 -1.31 12.31
N PHE A 35 -4.07 -0.46 11.77
CA PHE A 35 -3.05 0.24 12.55
C PHE A 35 -3.66 1.17 13.60
N GLU A 36 -4.60 2.02 13.21
CA GLU A 36 -5.29 2.92 14.13
C GLU A 36 -5.99 2.18 15.25
N ARG A 37 -6.65 1.05 14.95
CA ARG A 37 -7.34 0.25 15.97
C ARG A 37 -6.36 -0.41 16.96
N TRP A 38 -5.16 -0.76 16.52
CA TRP A 38 -4.18 -1.43 17.37
C TRP A 38 -3.41 -0.44 18.26
N TYR A 39 -3.04 0.72 17.71
CA TYR A 39 -2.20 1.70 18.39
C TYR A 39 -2.95 2.95 18.90
N ASP A 40 -4.27 3.03 18.65
CA ASP A 40 -5.16 4.14 19.04
C ASP A 40 -4.69 5.53 18.58
N HIS A 41 -3.94 5.59 17.47
CA HIS A 41 -3.52 6.84 16.82
C HIS A 41 -3.42 6.69 15.30
N LYS A 42 -3.50 7.82 14.59
CA LYS A 42 -3.32 7.86 13.13
C LYS A 42 -1.89 7.55 12.74
N LEU A 43 -1.73 6.70 11.73
CA LEU A 43 -0.43 6.42 11.14
C LEU A 43 0.11 7.66 10.41
N ASN A 44 1.38 7.98 10.64
CA ASN A 44 2.10 8.96 9.82
C ASN A 44 2.65 8.28 8.56
N ILE A 45 2.10 8.64 7.39
CA ILE A 45 2.50 8.09 6.09
C ILE A 45 3.49 8.98 5.31
N SER A 46 4.04 10.04 5.92
CA SER A 46 4.93 11.00 5.25
C SER A 46 6.27 10.40 4.81
N HIS A 47 6.63 9.21 5.29
CA HIS A 47 7.82 8.47 4.88
C HIS A 47 7.61 7.60 3.64
N LEU A 48 6.36 7.42 3.17
CA LEU A 48 6.10 6.63 1.97
C LEU A 48 6.69 7.32 0.75
N GLN A 49 7.38 6.54 -0.09
CA GLN A 49 7.91 6.98 -1.37
C GLN A 49 7.27 6.17 -2.50
N GLU A 50 7.10 6.80 -3.66
CA GLU A 50 6.58 6.11 -4.83
C GLU A 50 7.65 5.14 -5.36
N ILE A 51 7.29 3.85 -5.42
CA ILE A 51 8.07 2.90 -6.19
C ILE A 51 7.51 2.92 -7.62
N GLY A 52 8.18 3.66 -8.50
CA GLY A 52 7.66 3.98 -9.83
C GLY A 52 7.29 2.76 -10.67
N CYS A 53 6.05 2.72 -11.14
CA CYS A 53 5.60 1.87 -12.24
C CYS A 53 4.72 2.70 -13.18
N ARG A 54 4.72 2.38 -14.49
CA ARG A 54 3.81 3.06 -15.43
C ARG A 54 2.39 2.56 -15.21
N ALA A 55 1.55 3.37 -14.58
CA ALA A 55 0.11 3.11 -14.46
C ALA A 55 -0.65 3.79 -15.60
N PHE A 56 -1.61 3.08 -16.20
CA PHE A 56 -2.52 3.63 -17.22
C PHE A 56 -3.93 3.63 -16.66
N VAL A 57 -4.65 4.75 -16.79
CA VAL A 57 -6.06 4.85 -16.39
C VAL A 57 -6.93 4.18 -17.46
N LEU A 58 -7.82 3.28 -17.06
CA LEU A 58 -8.83 2.73 -17.96
C LEU A 58 -9.92 3.79 -18.18
N ILE A 59 -9.99 4.33 -19.39
CA ILE A 59 -11.10 5.19 -19.82
C ILE A 59 -12.22 4.27 -20.31
N GLN A 60 -13.34 4.22 -19.59
CA GLN A 60 -14.54 3.52 -20.04
C GLN A 60 -15.38 4.50 -20.88
N ASN A 61 -15.58 4.17 -22.17
CA ASN A 61 -16.54 4.84 -23.06
C ASN A 61 -17.97 4.38 -22.75
#